data_AF-A0A7C3M205-F1
#
_entry.id   AF-A0A7C3M205-F1
#
_cell.length_a   1.000
_cell.length_b   1.000
_cell.length_c   1.000
_cell.angle_alpha   90.00
_cell.angle_beta   90.00
_cell.angle_gamma   90.00
#
_symmetry.space_group_name_H-M   'P 1'
#
loop_
_entity.id
_entity.type
_entity.pdbx_description
1 polymer ?
#
loop_
_entity_poly.entity_id
_entity_poly.type
_entity_poly.pdbx_seq_one_letter_code
_entity_poly.pdbx_strand_id
1 'polypeptide(L)'
;MEERKIAFDNISRFLAITRYDIEQHQLINDQSLNIHAENWFRDIFNFVYDLNLINANFLSANYPAIDLVDDRNNIVYQITTTRTKDKVEHTLTKIAETIYKDFSLKIFFLLEKAKFNKETRDYFLNEHSINISDILKDYRDLIKDIETLETDKLIELNKRFFSFDATKYTDEIILDLIFKHLLKEQKKIKKDFYEDFGNIDINSKIEINSINERISFEIKKGADYRAIIDNFCNEDNMLEDLREYVINNLYRNILIEILSSQISKRELILKQTPELQDLASAHNIDFNMLIKKLHNQIENDIEIQDFNTMNIAWIIVSYFFEICDVGVDTKC
;
A
#
# COMPACT_ATOMS: atom_id res chain seq x y z
N MET A 1 9.50 21.67 4.98
CA MET A 1 8.89 20.60 5.79
C MET A 1 7.76 19.93 5.02
N GLU A 2 6.81 20.69 4.47
CA GLU A 2 5.69 20.15 3.67
C GLU A 2 6.15 19.34 2.44
N GLU A 3 7.03 19.90 1.61
CA GLU A 3 7.57 19.19 0.43
C GLU A 3 8.34 17.91 0.77
N ARG A 4 9.03 17.88 1.92
CA ARG A 4 9.74 16.68 2.39
C ARG A 4 8.74 15.58 2.74
N LYS A 5 7.68 15.93 3.45
CA LYS A 5 6.63 15.00 3.85
C LYS A 5 5.98 14.40 2.59
N ILE A 6 5.55 15.24 1.65
CA ILE A 6 4.97 14.81 0.36
C ILE A 6 5.93 13.88 -0.41
N ALA A 7 7.22 14.23 -0.49
CA ALA A 7 8.20 13.41 -1.17
C ALA A 7 8.40 12.05 -0.49
N PHE A 8 8.43 12.01 0.84
CA PHE A 8 8.57 10.78 1.60
C PHE A 8 7.34 9.88 1.46
N ASP A 9 6.14 10.46 1.58
CA ASP A 9 4.87 9.74 1.46
C ASP A 9 4.76 9.09 0.06
N ASN A 10 5.11 9.82 -0.99
CA ASN A 10 5.14 9.29 -2.36
C ASN A 10 6.10 8.11 -2.51
N ILE A 11 7.30 8.20 -1.94
CA ILE A 11 8.28 7.11 -1.96
C ILE A 11 7.72 5.88 -1.22
N SER A 12 7.16 6.07 -0.03
CA SER A 12 6.60 4.97 0.77
C SER A 12 5.48 4.27 0.01
N ARG A 13 4.55 5.05 -0.57
CA ARG A 13 3.46 4.56 -1.40
C ARG A 13 3.95 3.74 -2.59
N PHE A 14 4.92 4.25 -3.36
CA PHE A 14 5.45 3.53 -4.51
C PHE A 14 6.11 2.20 -4.11
N LEU A 15 6.87 2.19 -3.01
CA LEU A 15 7.47 0.96 -2.47
C LEU A 15 6.40 -0.05 -2.04
N ALA A 16 5.32 0.40 -1.39
CA ALA A 16 4.21 -0.47 -0.99
C ALA A 16 3.54 -1.13 -2.21
N ILE A 17 3.25 -0.35 -3.24
CA ILE A 17 2.69 -0.83 -4.51
C ILE A 17 3.62 -1.84 -5.18
N THR A 18 4.91 -1.49 -5.32
CA THR A 18 5.90 -2.37 -5.98
C THR A 18 5.99 -3.73 -5.29
N ARG A 19 6.00 -3.74 -3.95
CA ARG A 19 6.05 -4.97 -3.16
C ARG A 19 4.85 -5.86 -3.41
N TYR A 20 3.68 -5.25 -3.50
CA TYR A 20 2.46 -5.96 -3.75
C TYR A 20 2.43 -6.60 -5.14
N ASP A 21 2.87 -5.87 -6.16
CA ASP A 21 2.97 -6.39 -7.52
C ASP A 21 3.91 -7.62 -7.57
N ILE A 22 5.02 -7.55 -6.83
CA ILE A 22 5.94 -8.69 -6.64
C ILE A 22 5.21 -9.87 -5.97
N GLU A 23 4.44 -9.65 -4.90
CA GLU A 23 3.66 -10.72 -4.26
C GLU A 23 2.69 -11.41 -5.23
N GLN A 24 2.03 -10.66 -6.12
CA GLN A 24 1.12 -11.23 -7.11
C GLN A 24 1.83 -12.09 -8.13
N HIS A 25 2.94 -11.61 -8.68
CA HIS A 25 3.74 -12.35 -9.66
C HIS A 25 4.28 -13.66 -9.07
N GLN A 26 4.62 -13.67 -7.77
CA GLN A 26 5.01 -14.90 -7.08
C GLN A 26 3.92 -15.97 -7.05
N LEU A 27 2.65 -15.59 -6.89
CA LEU A 27 1.53 -16.56 -6.82
C LEU A 27 1.37 -17.36 -8.13
N ILE A 28 1.72 -16.74 -9.25
CA ILE A 28 1.66 -17.37 -10.59
C ILE A 28 3.02 -17.92 -11.04
N ASN A 29 4.03 -17.93 -10.15
CA ASN A 29 5.41 -18.31 -10.43
C ASN A 29 6.10 -17.48 -11.54
N ASP A 30 5.67 -16.22 -11.72
CA ASP A 30 6.35 -15.28 -12.62
C ASP A 30 7.48 -14.56 -11.87
N GLN A 31 8.69 -14.59 -12.46
CA GLN A 31 9.90 -13.97 -11.92
C GLN A 31 10.37 -12.77 -12.75
N SER A 32 9.65 -12.41 -13.81
CA SER A 32 9.99 -11.30 -14.71
C SER A 32 10.17 -9.97 -13.97
N LEU A 33 9.30 -9.71 -12.98
CA LEU A 33 9.32 -8.49 -12.18
C LEU A 33 10.56 -8.38 -11.30
N ASN A 34 11.13 -9.50 -10.86
CA ASN A 34 12.33 -9.50 -10.00
C ASN A 34 13.56 -8.96 -10.76
N ILE A 35 13.71 -9.31 -12.05
CA ILE A 35 14.84 -8.83 -12.88
C ILE A 35 14.74 -7.32 -13.12
N HIS A 36 13.53 -6.82 -13.35
CA HIS A 36 13.30 -5.38 -13.48
C HIS A 36 13.51 -4.65 -12.14
N ALA A 37 13.08 -5.27 -11.03
CA ALA A 37 13.28 -4.75 -9.69
C ALA A 37 14.77 -4.62 -9.34
N GLU A 38 15.63 -5.58 -9.72
CA GLU A 38 17.09 -5.51 -9.44
C GLU A 38 17.73 -4.21 -9.94
N ASN A 39 17.48 -3.83 -11.21
CA ASN A 39 18.07 -2.62 -11.78
C ASN A 39 17.49 -1.35 -11.16
N TRP A 40 16.21 -1.36 -10.81
CA TRP A 40 15.58 -0.23 -10.15
C TRP A 40 16.10 -0.04 -8.71
N PHE A 41 16.19 -1.13 -7.93
CA PHE A 41 16.78 -1.09 -6.59
C PHE A 41 18.26 -0.75 -6.62
N ARG A 42 19.03 -1.17 -7.64
CA ARG A 42 20.42 -0.73 -7.85
C ARG A 42 20.51 0.79 -7.90
N ASP A 43 19.68 1.43 -8.72
CA ASP A 43 19.73 2.88 -8.91
C ASP A 43 19.31 3.62 -7.64
N ILE A 44 18.31 3.11 -6.91
CA ILE A 44 17.91 3.61 -5.59
C ILE A 44 19.06 3.47 -4.58
N PHE A 45 19.66 2.29 -4.46
CA PHE A 45 20.74 2.04 -3.50
C PHE A 45 21.98 2.88 -3.79
N ASN A 46 22.34 3.04 -5.06
CA ASN A 46 23.41 3.94 -5.47
C ASN A 46 23.14 5.38 -5.01
N PHE A 47 21.89 5.83 -5.12
CA PHE A 47 21.50 7.16 -4.69
C PHE A 47 21.44 7.30 -3.16
N VAL A 48 20.78 6.38 -2.46
CA VAL A 48 20.56 6.45 -1.01
C VAL A 48 21.87 6.28 -0.25
N TYR A 49 22.68 5.29 -0.62
CA TYR A 49 23.88 4.89 0.10
C TYR A 49 25.19 5.42 -0.52
N ASP A 50 25.11 6.25 -1.55
CA ASP A 50 26.26 6.77 -2.30
C ASP A 50 27.20 5.66 -2.82
N LEU A 51 26.59 4.59 -3.33
CA LEU A 51 27.27 3.41 -3.87
C LEU A 51 27.40 3.47 -5.40
N ASN A 52 28.18 2.53 -5.96
CA ASN A 52 28.36 2.33 -7.39
C ASN A 52 28.11 0.86 -7.77
N LEU A 53 26.94 0.36 -7.36
CA LEU A 53 26.43 -0.97 -7.67
C LEU A 53 26.17 -1.10 -9.17
N ILE A 54 26.63 -2.22 -9.73
CA ILE A 54 26.36 -2.68 -11.09
C ILE A 54 25.76 -4.08 -11.04
N ASN A 55 24.89 -4.42 -11.99
CA ASN A 55 24.28 -5.75 -12.02
C ASN A 55 25.34 -6.80 -12.42
N ALA A 56 25.50 -7.84 -11.61
CA ALA A 56 26.51 -8.87 -11.76
C ALA A 56 26.36 -9.66 -13.07
N ASN A 57 25.13 -9.77 -13.59
CA ASN A 57 24.85 -10.40 -14.88
C ASN A 57 25.57 -9.72 -16.06
N PHE A 58 25.90 -8.42 -15.95
CA PHE A 58 26.69 -7.71 -16.97
C PHE A 58 28.18 -8.04 -16.93
N LEU A 59 28.70 -8.51 -15.78
CA LEU A 59 30.12 -8.85 -15.61
C LEU A 59 30.41 -10.29 -16.03
N SER A 60 29.57 -11.22 -15.56
CA SER A 60 29.56 -12.60 -16.05
C SER A 60 28.24 -13.26 -15.67
N ALA A 61 27.63 -14.02 -16.60
CA ALA A 61 26.34 -14.69 -16.40
C ALA A 61 26.38 -15.86 -15.39
N ASN A 62 27.41 -15.96 -14.55
CA ASN A 62 27.76 -17.15 -13.77
C ASN A 62 27.83 -16.93 -12.24
N TYR A 63 27.26 -15.83 -11.71
CA TYR A 63 27.18 -15.62 -10.25
C TYR A 63 25.74 -15.84 -9.74
N PRO A 64 25.26 -17.09 -9.59
CA PRO A 64 23.86 -17.42 -9.28
C PRO A 64 23.35 -16.97 -7.89
N ALA A 65 24.16 -16.22 -7.14
CA ALA A 65 23.83 -15.77 -5.79
C ALA A 65 24.14 -14.29 -5.54
N ILE A 66 24.69 -13.58 -6.53
CA ILE A 66 25.05 -12.16 -6.43
C ILE A 66 24.33 -11.44 -7.57
N ASP A 67 23.51 -10.46 -7.22
CA ASP A 67 22.71 -9.73 -8.20
C ASP A 67 23.35 -8.36 -8.49
N LEU A 68 23.87 -7.68 -7.47
CA LEU A 68 24.56 -6.39 -7.63
C LEU A 68 25.93 -6.38 -6.93
N VAL A 69 26.90 -5.70 -7.54
CA VAL A 69 28.29 -5.61 -7.07
C VAL A 69 28.76 -4.16 -7.09
N ASP A 70 29.42 -3.72 -6.02
CA ASP A 70 30.19 -2.48 -5.97
C ASP A 70 31.66 -2.81 -5.62
N ASP A 71 32.50 -2.84 -6.64
CA ASP A 71 33.94 -3.10 -6.50
C ASP A 71 34.69 -1.99 -5.78
N ARG A 72 34.17 -0.76 -5.75
CA ARG A 72 34.86 0.36 -5.07
C ARG A 72 34.73 0.25 -3.57
N ASN A 73 33.53 -0.12 -3.11
CA ASN A 73 33.23 -0.24 -1.69
C ASN A 73 33.38 -1.67 -1.16
N ASN A 74 33.71 -2.64 -2.03
CA ASN A 74 33.75 -4.08 -1.74
C ASN A 74 32.44 -4.59 -1.13
N ILE A 75 31.31 -4.25 -1.76
CA ILE A 75 29.97 -4.65 -1.31
C ILE A 75 29.29 -5.48 -2.40
N VAL A 76 28.59 -6.54 -1.99
CA VAL A 76 27.72 -7.32 -2.86
C VAL A 76 26.30 -7.37 -2.29
N TYR A 77 25.31 -7.25 -3.16
CA TYR A 77 23.90 -7.40 -2.83
C TYR A 77 23.32 -8.64 -3.48
N GLN A 78 22.54 -9.37 -2.69
CA GLN A 78 21.54 -10.30 -3.19
C GLN A 78 20.15 -9.67 -3.03
N ILE A 79 19.37 -9.66 -4.11
CA ILE A 79 17.98 -9.24 -4.16
C ILE A 79 17.12 -10.49 -4.24
N THR A 80 16.23 -10.70 -3.26
CA THR A 80 15.46 -11.96 -3.21
C THR A 80 14.10 -11.78 -2.56
N THR A 81 13.15 -12.62 -2.94
CA THR A 81 11.87 -12.79 -2.23
C THR A 81 11.87 -14.02 -1.31
N THR A 82 12.85 -14.92 -1.45
CA THR A 82 12.93 -16.19 -0.70
C THR A 82 13.57 -15.98 0.67
N ARG A 83 12.85 -16.37 1.74
CA ARG A 83 13.21 -16.10 3.16
C ARG A 83 13.79 -17.30 3.92
N THR A 84 14.19 -18.37 3.23
CA THR A 84 14.62 -19.62 3.89
C THR A 84 16.05 -19.52 4.41
N LYS A 85 16.36 -20.28 5.48
CA LYS A 85 17.73 -20.45 5.98
C LYS A 85 18.65 -20.95 4.86
N ASP A 86 18.20 -21.97 4.14
CA ASP A 86 18.94 -22.60 3.03
C ASP A 86 19.32 -21.59 1.95
N LYS A 87 18.46 -20.61 1.65
CA LYS A 87 18.78 -19.56 0.67
C LYS A 87 19.93 -18.68 1.14
N VAL A 88 19.93 -18.29 2.42
CA VAL A 88 21.00 -17.46 3.01
C VAL A 88 22.32 -18.25 3.07
N GLU A 89 22.27 -19.50 3.53
CA GLU A 89 23.43 -20.39 3.61
C GLU A 89 24.04 -20.71 2.24
N HIS A 90 23.19 -21.00 1.25
CA HIS A 90 23.60 -21.20 -0.13
C HIS A 90 24.29 -19.95 -0.69
N THR A 91 23.78 -18.77 -0.37
CA THR A 91 24.34 -17.50 -0.84
C THR A 91 25.73 -17.25 -0.25
N LEU A 92 25.90 -17.44 1.06
CA LEU A 92 27.19 -17.32 1.74
C LEU A 92 28.22 -18.31 1.16
N THR A 93 27.83 -19.58 1.01
CA THR A 93 28.70 -20.60 0.44
C THR A 93 29.12 -20.25 -0.99
N LYS A 94 28.16 -19.81 -1.82
CA LYS A 94 28.45 -19.43 -3.21
C LYS A 94 29.37 -18.23 -3.30
N ILE A 95 29.19 -17.21 -2.46
CA ILE A 95 30.07 -16.03 -2.46
C ILE A 95 31.50 -16.41 -2.06
N ALA A 96 31.68 -17.31 -1.09
CA ALA A 96 32.99 -17.79 -0.67
C ALA A 96 33.75 -18.53 -1.80
N GLU A 97 33.03 -19.11 -2.77
CA GLU A 97 33.59 -19.76 -3.97
C GLU A 97 33.96 -18.76 -5.10
N THR A 98 33.65 -17.48 -4.94
CA THR A 98 33.84 -16.44 -5.97
C THR A 98 35.00 -15.50 -5.65
N ILE A 99 35.29 -14.59 -6.60
CA ILE A 99 36.27 -13.51 -6.39
C ILE A 99 35.81 -12.50 -5.32
N TYR A 100 34.54 -12.52 -4.93
CA TYR A 100 33.94 -11.60 -3.96
C TYR A 100 33.90 -12.13 -2.52
N LYS A 101 34.65 -13.21 -2.22
CA LYS A 101 34.67 -13.84 -0.89
C LYS A 101 34.99 -12.89 0.27
N ASP A 102 35.75 -11.83 -0.01
CA ASP A 102 36.20 -10.84 0.98
C ASP A 102 35.29 -9.59 0.99
N PHE A 103 34.22 -9.57 0.19
CA PHE A 103 33.29 -8.44 0.10
C PHE A 103 32.21 -8.52 1.19
N SER A 104 31.69 -7.38 1.60
CA SER A 104 30.56 -7.31 2.52
C SER A 104 29.27 -7.70 1.81
N LEU A 105 28.63 -8.78 2.26
CA LEU A 105 27.33 -9.21 1.75
C LEU A 105 26.19 -8.45 2.43
N LYS A 106 25.27 -7.93 1.61
CA LYS A 106 23.93 -7.51 2.00
C LYS A 106 22.89 -8.35 1.27
N ILE A 107 21.89 -8.83 1.99
CA ILE A 107 20.74 -9.53 1.40
C ILE A 107 19.53 -8.61 1.57
N PHE A 108 19.03 -8.07 0.47
CA PHE A 108 17.84 -7.26 0.42
C PHE A 108 16.64 -8.11 0.04
N PHE A 109 15.67 -8.16 0.94
CA PHE A 109 14.40 -8.83 0.68
C PHE A 109 13.44 -7.86 0.02
N LEU A 110 12.96 -8.22 -1.17
CA LEU A 110 11.95 -7.46 -1.90
C LEU A 110 10.63 -7.37 -1.13
N LEU A 111 10.36 -8.33 -0.24
CA LEU A 111 9.22 -8.34 0.66
C LEU A 111 9.68 -8.15 2.11
N GLU A 112 9.23 -8.99 3.04
CA GLU A 112 9.73 -8.96 4.41
C GLU A 112 11.04 -9.77 4.55
N LYS A 113 12.00 -9.26 5.35
CA LYS A 113 13.18 -10.05 5.68
C LYS A 113 12.88 -11.29 6.52
N ALA A 114 13.75 -12.29 6.42
CA ALA A 114 13.64 -13.51 7.21
C ALA A 114 13.71 -13.21 8.73
N LYS A 115 12.80 -13.84 9.50
CA LYS A 115 12.79 -13.78 10.98
C LYS A 115 13.34 -15.10 11.54
N PHE A 116 14.65 -15.17 11.70
CA PHE A 116 15.31 -16.37 12.22
C PHE A 116 15.22 -16.46 13.74
N ASN A 117 15.03 -17.68 14.25
CA ASN A 117 15.06 -17.96 15.69
C ASN A 117 16.48 -17.76 16.27
N LYS A 118 16.61 -17.86 17.60
CA LYS A 118 17.92 -17.69 18.27
C LYS A 118 18.93 -18.74 17.79
N GLU A 119 18.52 -20.00 17.71
CA GLU A 119 19.38 -21.12 17.28
C GLU A 119 19.98 -20.90 15.89
N THR A 120 19.17 -20.44 14.93
CA THR A 120 19.65 -20.17 13.57
C THR A 120 20.61 -18.97 13.54
N ARG A 121 20.37 -17.94 14.36
CA ARG A 121 21.29 -16.80 14.47
C ARG A 121 22.63 -17.23 15.08
N ASP A 122 22.58 -18.03 16.14
CA ASP A 122 23.78 -18.56 16.80
C ASP A 122 24.57 -19.48 15.85
N TYR A 123 23.89 -20.28 15.02
CA TYR A 123 24.52 -21.09 13.97
C TYR A 123 25.35 -20.24 13.00
N PHE A 124 24.78 -19.18 12.43
CA PHE A 124 25.52 -18.33 11.48
C PHE A 124 26.64 -17.53 12.15
N LEU A 125 26.45 -17.12 13.40
CA LEU A 125 27.51 -16.44 14.16
C LEU A 125 28.69 -17.37 14.43
N ASN A 126 28.44 -18.63 14.79
CA ASN A 126 29.49 -19.58 15.13
C ASN A 126 30.19 -20.17 13.90
N GLU A 127 29.43 -20.59 12.87
CA GLU A 127 29.98 -21.29 11.70
C GLU A 127 30.54 -20.32 10.65
N HIS A 128 29.93 -19.14 10.51
CA HIS A 128 30.33 -18.17 9.48
C HIS A 128 30.92 -16.87 10.05
N SER A 129 30.98 -16.70 11.38
CA SER A 129 31.41 -15.44 12.02
C SER A 129 30.61 -14.21 11.55
N ILE A 130 29.35 -14.41 11.15
CA ILE A 130 28.49 -13.36 10.61
C ILE A 130 27.28 -13.17 11.51
N ASN A 131 27.08 -11.92 11.94
CA ASN A 131 25.81 -11.52 12.53
C ASN A 131 24.78 -11.31 11.41
N ILE A 132 23.86 -12.26 11.30
CA ILE A 132 22.83 -12.25 10.25
C ILE A 132 21.98 -10.97 10.28
N SER A 133 21.73 -10.38 11.45
CA SER A 133 20.93 -9.16 11.54
C SER A 133 21.57 -7.96 10.82
N ASP A 134 22.88 -7.97 10.60
CA ASP A 134 23.61 -6.86 9.96
C ASP A 134 23.63 -6.97 8.43
N ILE A 135 23.35 -8.18 7.91
CA ILE A 135 23.32 -8.44 6.47
C ILE A 135 21.90 -8.42 5.89
N LEU A 136 20.88 -8.77 6.68
CA LEU A 136 19.50 -8.83 6.20
C LEU A 136 18.82 -7.46 6.25
N LYS A 137 18.41 -6.97 5.08
CA LYS A 137 17.71 -5.72 4.90
C LYS A 137 16.39 -5.95 4.18
N ASP A 138 15.37 -5.16 4.50
CA ASP A 138 14.15 -5.10 3.71
C ASP A 138 13.68 -3.66 3.49
N TYR A 139 12.51 -3.52 2.88
CA TYR A 139 11.88 -2.24 2.62
C TYR A 139 11.75 -1.34 3.87
N ARG A 140 11.58 -1.89 5.09
CA ARG A 140 11.46 -1.08 6.31
C ARG A 140 12.79 -0.47 6.69
N ASP A 141 13.87 -1.21 6.48
CA ASP A 141 15.21 -0.68 6.68
C ASP A 141 15.49 0.42 5.65
N LEU A 142 15.12 0.21 4.39
CA LEU A 142 15.26 1.21 3.32
C LEU A 142 14.45 2.48 3.59
N ILE A 143 13.18 2.35 3.99
CA ILE A 143 12.31 3.50 4.31
C ILE A 143 12.90 4.31 5.47
N LYS A 144 13.39 3.65 6.52
CA LYS A 144 14.08 4.32 7.62
C LYS A 144 15.33 5.05 7.15
N ASP A 145 16.15 4.40 6.34
CA ASP A 145 17.37 5.01 5.80
C ASP A 145 17.00 6.24 4.93
N ILE A 146 15.94 6.18 4.13
CA ILE A 146 15.41 7.30 3.35
C ILE A 146 14.91 8.43 4.25
N GLU A 147 14.21 8.12 5.34
CA GLU A 147 13.74 9.11 6.32
C GLU A 147 14.89 9.86 6.99
N THR A 148 16.09 9.26 7.08
CA THR A 148 17.28 9.94 7.62
C THR A 148 18.02 10.82 6.62
N LEU A 149 17.71 10.75 5.33
CA LEU A 149 18.38 11.55 4.30
C LEU A 149 18.14 13.05 4.50
N GLU A 150 19.09 13.88 4.06
CA GLU A 150 18.90 15.33 4.00
C GLU A 150 17.68 15.71 3.14
N THR A 151 17.07 16.87 3.42
CA THR A 151 15.82 17.29 2.75
C THR A 151 15.95 17.34 1.24
N ASP A 152 17.02 17.95 0.75
CA ASP A 152 17.23 18.10 -0.69
C ASP A 152 17.47 16.74 -1.37
N LYS A 153 18.24 15.86 -0.73
CA LYS A 153 18.53 14.51 -1.22
C LYS A 153 17.27 13.64 -1.28
N LEU A 154 16.40 13.71 -0.27
CA LEU A 154 15.12 12.98 -0.28
C LEU A 154 14.18 13.48 -1.38
N ILE A 155 14.03 14.80 -1.53
CA ILE A 155 13.20 15.39 -2.59
C ILE A 155 13.74 15.00 -3.97
N GLU A 156 15.05 14.99 -4.14
CA GLU A 156 15.69 14.57 -5.39
C GLU A 156 15.52 13.06 -5.66
N LEU A 157 15.64 12.21 -4.65
CA LEU A 157 15.35 10.78 -4.76
C LEU A 157 13.94 10.58 -5.31
N ASN A 158 12.95 11.24 -4.69
CA ASN A 158 11.57 11.20 -5.15
C ASN A 158 11.46 11.64 -6.62
N LYS A 159 12.04 12.79 -6.98
CA LYS A 159 11.99 13.33 -8.34
C LYS A 159 12.67 12.47 -9.40
N ARG A 160 13.68 11.67 -9.04
CA ARG A 160 14.45 10.89 -10.00
C ARG A 160 13.87 9.49 -10.23
N PHE A 161 13.39 8.85 -9.17
CA PHE A 161 13.08 7.41 -9.22
C PHE A 161 11.63 7.08 -8.89
N PHE A 162 10.87 8.04 -8.34
CA PHE A 162 9.51 7.84 -7.85
C PHE A 162 8.48 8.81 -8.47
N SER A 163 8.92 9.92 -9.07
CA SER A 163 8.06 10.82 -9.85
C SER A 163 8.00 10.42 -11.32
N PHE A 164 7.56 9.19 -11.59
CA PHE A 164 7.00 8.85 -12.89
C PHE A 164 5.48 9.00 -12.81
N ASP A 165 4.89 9.52 -13.89
CA ASP A 165 3.48 9.90 -13.98
C ASP A 165 2.56 9.03 -13.11
N ALA A 166 1.82 9.66 -12.21
CA ALA A 166 0.72 9.09 -11.43
C ALA A 166 -0.36 8.39 -12.30
N THR A 167 -0.16 8.31 -13.61
CA THR A 167 -1.00 7.66 -14.60
C THR A 167 -0.70 6.16 -14.78
N LYS A 168 0.40 5.62 -14.23
CA LYS A 168 0.66 4.16 -14.31
C LYS A 168 0.11 3.38 -13.12
N TYR A 169 -0.17 4.06 -12.02
CA TYR A 169 -0.88 3.51 -10.87
C TYR A 169 -2.16 4.29 -10.70
N THR A 170 -3.21 3.88 -11.42
CA THR A 170 -4.55 4.44 -11.31
C THR A 170 -5.03 4.32 -9.86
N ASP A 171 -5.92 5.21 -9.45
CA ASP A 171 -6.58 5.15 -8.15
C ASP A 171 -7.21 3.76 -7.85
N GLU A 172 -7.53 3.01 -8.92
CA GLU A 172 -7.94 1.60 -8.91
C GLU A 172 -6.92 0.65 -8.25
N ILE A 173 -5.61 0.91 -8.35
CA ILE A 173 -4.56 0.08 -7.73
C ILE A 173 -4.45 0.32 -6.22
N ILE A 174 -4.71 1.56 -5.76
CA ILE A 174 -4.84 1.84 -4.31
C ILE A 174 -6.06 1.10 -3.76
N LEU A 175 -7.15 1.13 -4.52
CA LEU A 175 -8.35 0.38 -4.20
C LEU A 175 -8.00 -1.13 -4.08
N ASP A 176 -7.39 -1.73 -5.10
CA ASP A 176 -6.98 -3.15 -5.07
C ASP A 176 -6.06 -3.50 -3.88
N LEU A 177 -5.11 -2.62 -3.52
CA LEU A 177 -4.24 -2.78 -2.36
C LEU A 177 -5.01 -2.84 -1.03
N ILE A 178 -5.91 -1.90 -0.81
CA ILE A 178 -6.74 -1.82 0.39
C ILE A 178 -7.68 -3.02 0.43
N PHE A 179 -8.26 -3.40 -0.70
CA PHE A 179 -9.10 -4.57 -0.83
C PHE A 179 -8.37 -5.84 -0.43
N LYS A 180 -7.17 -6.10 -0.95
CA LYS A 180 -6.43 -7.31 -0.61
C LYS A 180 -5.84 -7.29 0.81
N HIS A 181 -5.50 -6.12 1.35
CA HIS A 181 -5.16 -5.98 2.77
C HIS A 181 -6.34 -6.36 3.67
N LEU A 182 -7.54 -5.83 3.37
CA LEU A 182 -8.77 -6.17 4.07
C LEU A 182 -9.10 -7.67 3.95
N LEU A 183 -8.93 -8.29 2.78
CA LEU A 183 -9.10 -9.75 2.59
C LEU A 183 -8.18 -10.59 3.48
N LYS A 184 -6.96 -10.12 3.73
CA LYS A 184 -5.96 -10.82 4.54
C LYS A 184 -6.24 -10.67 6.05
N GLU A 185 -6.55 -9.45 6.48
CA GLU A 185 -6.72 -9.11 7.89
C GLU A 185 -8.13 -9.41 8.42
N GLN A 186 -9.18 -9.45 7.57
CA GLN A 186 -10.55 -9.80 7.99
C GLN A 186 -10.64 -11.17 8.70
N LYS A 187 -9.75 -12.12 8.33
CA LYS A 187 -9.72 -13.47 8.91
C LYS A 187 -9.22 -13.47 10.36
N LYS A 188 -8.59 -12.38 10.80
CA LYS A 188 -8.02 -12.24 12.14
C LYS A 188 -8.92 -11.47 13.09
N ILE A 189 -9.94 -10.77 12.59
CA ILE A 189 -10.92 -10.08 13.46
C ILE A 189 -11.75 -11.12 14.21
N LYS A 190 -11.74 -11.03 15.54
CA LYS A 190 -12.77 -11.64 16.38
C LYS A 190 -13.87 -10.60 16.57
N LYS A 191 -15.04 -10.89 16.02
CA LYS A 191 -16.22 -10.04 16.18
C LYS A 191 -16.59 -10.00 17.66
N ASP A 192 -16.66 -8.80 18.21
CA ASP A 192 -17.22 -8.60 19.54
C ASP A 192 -18.73 -8.45 19.38
N PHE A 193 -19.50 -9.34 20.02
CA PHE A 193 -20.95 -9.30 20.00
C PHE A 193 -21.53 -8.60 21.23
N TYR A 194 -20.66 -8.04 22.09
CA TYR A 194 -21.04 -7.37 23.34
C TYR A 194 -21.02 -5.84 23.26
N GLU A 195 -20.43 -5.25 22.22
CA GLU A 195 -20.42 -3.81 21.95
C GLU A 195 -21.14 -3.50 20.63
N ASP A 196 -21.91 -2.41 20.59
CA ASP A 196 -22.50 -1.89 19.36
C ASP A 196 -21.42 -1.27 18.46
N PHE A 197 -21.64 -1.29 17.14
CA PHE A 197 -20.70 -0.80 16.13
C PHE A 197 -20.34 0.69 16.29
N GLY A 198 -19.03 1.02 16.36
CA GLY A 198 -18.48 2.36 16.07
C GLY A 198 -18.68 3.46 17.13
N ASN A 199 -17.74 4.41 17.19
CA ASN A 199 -17.73 5.55 18.15
C ASN A 199 -18.67 6.71 17.74
N ILE A 200 -19.24 6.67 16.52
CA ILE A 200 -20.16 7.66 15.98
C ILE A 200 -21.53 6.99 15.85
N ASP A 201 -22.60 7.74 16.11
CA ASP A 201 -23.98 7.28 16.15
C ASP A 201 -24.51 6.90 14.74
N ILE A 202 -23.98 5.82 14.18
CA ILE A 202 -24.32 5.26 12.85
C ILE A 202 -25.83 5.05 12.75
N ASN A 203 -26.50 4.69 13.86
CA ASN A 203 -27.94 4.53 13.92
C ASN A 203 -28.67 5.86 13.66
N SER A 204 -28.31 6.94 14.36
CA SER A 204 -28.88 8.27 14.07
C SER A 204 -28.61 8.70 12.63
N LYS A 205 -27.43 8.40 12.08
CA LYS A 205 -27.11 8.76 10.69
C LYS A 205 -27.93 7.97 9.67
N ILE A 206 -28.18 6.69 9.92
CA ILE A 206 -29.09 5.84 9.12
C ILE A 206 -30.50 6.45 9.11
N GLU A 207 -30.98 6.93 10.25
CA GLU A 207 -32.29 7.60 10.35
C GLU A 207 -32.33 8.93 9.59
N ILE A 208 -31.33 9.80 9.79
CA ILE A 208 -31.21 11.11 9.12
C ILE A 208 -31.22 10.94 7.59
N ASN A 209 -30.48 9.96 7.08
CA ASN A 209 -30.38 9.71 5.63
C ASN A 209 -31.49 8.81 5.09
N SER A 210 -32.46 8.40 5.92
CA SER A 210 -33.56 7.50 5.53
C SER A 210 -33.07 6.21 4.85
N ILE A 211 -32.01 5.61 5.39
CA ILE A 211 -31.39 4.41 4.81
C ILE A 211 -32.23 3.16 5.13
N ASN A 212 -32.51 2.36 4.10
CA ASN A 212 -33.30 1.16 4.21
C ASN A 212 -32.58 0.03 4.98
N GLU A 213 -33.35 -0.96 5.43
CA GLU A 213 -32.84 -2.08 6.24
C GLU A 213 -31.72 -2.89 5.58
N ARG A 214 -31.71 -3.03 4.25
CA ARG A 214 -30.69 -3.82 3.57
C ARG A 214 -29.34 -3.12 3.54
N ILE A 215 -29.36 -1.83 3.19
CA ILE A 215 -28.14 -1.02 3.15
C ILE A 215 -27.63 -0.77 4.58
N SER A 216 -28.53 -0.53 5.53
CA SER A 216 -28.13 -0.32 6.93
C SER A 216 -27.48 -1.56 7.54
N PHE A 217 -27.93 -2.77 7.19
CA PHE A 217 -27.29 -4.02 7.62
C PHE A 217 -25.85 -4.12 7.12
N GLU A 218 -25.60 -3.86 5.82
CA GLU A 218 -24.25 -3.92 5.28
C GLU A 218 -23.33 -2.81 5.82
N ILE A 219 -23.87 -1.60 6.04
CA ILE A 219 -23.11 -0.50 6.66
C ILE A 219 -22.64 -0.89 8.07
N LYS A 220 -23.53 -1.42 8.89
CA LYS A 220 -23.20 -1.86 10.25
C LYS A 220 -22.13 -2.96 10.20
N LYS A 221 -22.35 -3.97 9.37
CA LYS A 221 -21.42 -5.09 9.19
C LYS A 221 -20.04 -4.64 8.68
N GLY A 222 -19.96 -3.61 7.84
CA GLY A 222 -18.70 -3.06 7.37
C GLY A 222 -17.94 -2.25 8.43
N ALA A 223 -18.66 -1.58 9.34
CA ALA A 223 -18.07 -0.80 10.44
C ALA A 223 -17.22 -1.65 11.40
N ASP A 224 -17.50 -2.96 11.55
CA ASP A 224 -16.66 -3.91 12.30
C ASP A 224 -15.19 -3.91 11.88
N TYR A 225 -14.92 -3.56 10.62
CA TYR A 225 -13.60 -3.62 10.00
C TYR A 225 -12.89 -2.27 9.98
N ARG A 226 -13.49 -1.21 10.55
CA ARG A 226 -12.94 0.15 10.59
C ARG A 226 -11.51 0.18 11.10
N ALA A 227 -11.23 -0.52 12.20
CA ALA A 227 -9.91 -0.51 12.82
C ALA A 227 -8.80 -1.03 11.87
N ILE A 228 -9.14 -1.89 10.90
CA ILE A 228 -8.17 -2.30 9.88
C ILE A 228 -7.88 -1.13 8.93
N ILE A 229 -8.91 -0.42 8.46
CA ILE A 229 -8.71 0.74 7.59
C ILE A 229 -7.90 1.82 8.32
N ASP A 230 -8.26 2.15 9.56
CA ASP A 230 -7.54 3.15 10.35
C ASP A 230 -6.06 2.72 10.56
N ASN A 231 -5.79 1.47 10.93
CA ASN A 231 -4.41 1.02 11.13
C ASN A 231 -3.60 0.99 9.83
N PHE A 232 -4.18 0.50 8.74
CA PHE A 232 -3.49 0.38 7.45
C PHE A 232 -3.24 1.75 6.82
N CYS A 233 -4.23 2.63 6.85
CA CYS A 233 -4.18 3.88 6.12
C CYS A 233 -3.42 4.99 6.85
N ASN A 234 -3.21 4.85 8.18
CA ASN A 234 -2.41 5.77 8.97
C ASN A 234 -0.89 5.53 8.88
N GLU A 235 -0.43 4.36 8.42
CA GLU A 235 1.01 4.07 8.33
C GLU A 235 1.70 4.84 7.18
N ASP A 236 0.98 5.20 6.11
CA ASP A 236 1.56 5.73 4.86
C ASP A 236 0.74 6.86 4.19
N ASN A 237 -0.14 7.58 4.92
CA ASN A 237 -1.10 8.57 4.38
C ASN A 237 -2.05 8.05 3.28
N MET A 238 -2.17 6.72 3.12
CA MET A 238 -3.08 6.09 2.16
C MET A 238 -4.56 6.41 2.43
N LEU A 239 -4.89 6.97 3.60
CA LEU A 239 -6.26 7.39 3.93
C LEU A 239 -6.69 8.60 3.09
N GLU A 240 -5.80 9.57 2.90
CA GLU A 240 -6.07 10.77 2.11
C GLU A 240 -6.24 10.39 0.64
N ASP A 241 -5.42 9.47 0.14
CA ASP A 241 -5.53 8.94 -1.22
C ASP A 241 -6.83 8.16 -1.45
N LEU A 242 -7.21 7.28 -0.51
CA LEU A 242 -8.48 6.57 -0.58
C LEU A 242 -9.65 7.54 -0.53
N ARG A 243 -9.57 8.59 0.30
CA ARG A 243 -10.59 9.65 0.37
C ARG A 243 -10.65 10.43 -0.94
N GLU A 244 -9.51 10.81 -1.51
CA GLU A 244 -9.47 11.54 -2.78
C GLU A 244 -10.15 10.72 -3.89
N TYR A 245 -9.87 9.42 -3.97
CA TYR A 245 -10.51 8.55 -4.95
C TYR A 245 -12.00 8.31 -4.69
N VAL A 246 -12.34 7.77 -3.51
CA VAL A 246 -13.70 7.31 -3.23
C VAL A 246 -14.65 8.50 -3.07
N ILE A 247 -14.20 9.57 -2.43
CA ILE A 247 -15.05 10.72 -2.09
C ILE A 247 -14.95 11.82 -3.14
N ASN A 248 -13.75 12.31 -3.41
CA ASN A 248 -13.58 13.47 -4.29
C ASN A 248 -13.66 13.14 -5.78
N ASN A 249 -13.40 11.89 -6.16
CA ASN A 249 -13.60 11.40 -7.52
C ASN A 249 -14.96 10.68 -7.66
N LEU A 250 -15.13 9.46 -7.13
CA LEU A 250 -16.32 8.63 -7.38
C LEU A 250 -17.62 9.23 -6.81
N TYR A 251 -17.70 9.43 -5.50
CA TYR A 251 -18.92 9.88 -4.83
C TYR A 251 -19.35 11.28 -5.27
N ARG A 252 -18.39 12.21 -5.39
CA ARG A 252 -18.62 13.55 -5.92
C ARG A 252 -19.18 13.52 -7.34
N ASN A 253 -18.63 12.69 -8.22
CA ASN A 253 -19.13 12.55 -9.59
C ASN A 253 -20.56 11.99 -9.62
N ILE A 254 -20.88 11.02 -8.75
CA ILE A 254 -22.25 10.50 -8.58
C ILE A 254 -23.21 11.60 -8.12
N LEU A 255 -22.82 12.41 -7.13
CA LEU A 255 -23.62 13.53 -6.64
C LEU A 255 -23.89 14.55 -7.75
N ILE A 256 -22.85 14.95 -8.49
CA ILE A 256 -22.97 15.89 -9.62
C ILE A 256 -23.87 15.31 -10.71
N GLU A 257 -23.72 14.03 -11.06
CA GLU A 257 -24.52 13.35 -12.07
C GLU A 257 -26.02 13.42 -11.70
N ILE A 258 -26.37 13.08 -10.47
CA ILE A 258 -27.77 13.05 -10.01
C ILE A 258 -28.33 14.46 -9.84
N LEU A 259 -27.58 15.37 -9.20
CA LEU A 259 -28.02 16.76 -9.02
C LEU A 259 -28.14 17.51 -10.34
N SER A 260 -27.41 17.10 -11.39
CA SER A 260 -27.50 17.74 -12.71
C SER A 260 -28.87 17.62 -13.38
N SER A 261 -29.74 16.74 -12.87
CA SER A 261 -31.15 16.66 -13.28
C SER A 261 -31.98 17.85 -12.79
N GLN A 262 -31.54 18.55 -11.74
CA GLN A 262 -32.28 19.64 -11.09
C GLN A 262 -31.51 20.97 -11.06
N ILE A 263 -30.18 20.93 -11.09
CA ILE A 263 -29.28 22.08 -10.97
C ILE A 263 -28.32 22.12 -12.18
N SER A 264 -27.90 23.32 -12.59
CA SER A 264 -26.92 23.49 -13.67
C SER A 264 -25.57 22.86 -13.31
N LYS A 265 -25.04 22.01 -14.21
CA LYS A 265 -23.72 21.37 -14.04
C LYS A 265 -22.58 22.36 -13.76
N ARG A 266 -22.64 23.57 -14.33
CA ARG A 266 -21.60 24.61 -14.12
C ARG A 266 -21.53 25.08 -12.68
N GLU A 267 -22.66 25.09 -11.98
CA GLU A 267 -22.73 25.50 -10.58
C GLU A 267 -22.25 24.38 -9.65
N LEU A 268 -22.55 23.12 -10.00
CA LEU A 268 -22.18 21.94 -9.22
C LEU A 268 -20.67 21.67 -9.23
N ILE A 269 -19.98 21.89 -10.36
CA ILE A 269 -18.54 21.58 -10.49
C ILE A 269 -17.67 22.49 -9.60
N LEU A 270 -18.15 23.66 -9.21
CA LEU A 270 -17.42 24.58 -8.33
C LEU A 270 -17.57 24.23 -6.84
N LYS A 271 -18.45 23.29 -6.50
CA LYS A 271 -18.78 22.93 -5.13
C LYS A 271 -17.94 21.78 -4.61
N GLN A 272 -17.62 21.85 -3.33
CA GLN A 272 -16.98 20.78 -2.58
C GLN A 272 -17.99 19.69 -2.24
N THR A 273 -17.50 18.48 -1.94
CA THR A 273 -18.35 17.31 -1.65
C THR A 273 -19.37 17.55 -0.53
N PRO A 274 -19.04 18.20 0.61
CA PRO A 274 -20.03 18.51 1.66
C PRO A 274 -21.18 19.40 1.15
N GLU A 275 -20.87 20.46 0.39
CA GLU A 275 -21.89 21.34 -0.17
C GLU A 275 -22.82 20.62 -1.14
N LEU A 276 -22.30 19.63 -1.88
CA LEU A 276 -23.11 18.80 -2.77
C LEU A 276 -24.03 17.86 -1.99
N GLN A 277 -23.62 17.38 -0.81
CA GLN A 277 -24.46 16.56 0.07
C GLN A 277 -25.60 17.39 0.68
N ASP A 278 -25.32 18.62 1.10
CA ASP A 278 -26.35 19.55 1.58
C ASP A 278 -27.39 19.85 0.50
N LEU A 279 -26.94 20.06 -0.74
CA LEU A 279 -27.83 20.20 -1.89
C LEU A 279 -28.63 18.93 -2.16
N ALA A 280 -28.01 17.76 -2.09
CA ALA A 280 -28.70 16.48 -2.25
C ALA A 280 -29.83 16.31 -1.21
N SER A 281 -29.57 16.69 0.04
CA SER A 281 -30.56 16.72 1.11
C SER A 281 -31.69 17.71 0.83
N ALA A 282 -31.35 18.96 0.49
CA ALA A 282 -32.33 20.02 0.20
C ALA A 282 -33.24 19.68 -1.00
N HIS A 283 -32.72 18.94 -1.97
CA HIS A 283 -33.44 18.49 -3.16
C HIS A 283 -34.11 17.11 -3.01
N ASN A 284 -34.16 16.55 -1.79
CA ASN A 284 -34.75 15.24 -1.48
C ASN A 284 -34.21 14.10 -2.35
N ILE A 285 -32.90 14.09 -2.62
CA ILE A 285 -32.24 12.99 -3.33
C ILE A 285 -32.19 11.76 -2.42
N ASP A 286 -32.48 10.59 -2.99
CA ASP A 286 -32.43 9.32 -2.25
C ASP A 286 -30.99 8.87 -1.98
N PHE A 287 -30.56 8.95 -0.72
CA PHE A 287 -29.25 8.50 -0.27
C PHE A 287 -29.04 6.99 -0.40
N ASN A 288 -30.10 6.18 -0.41
CA ASN A 288 -29.99 4.75 -0.70
C ASN A 288 -29.46 4.51 -2.11
N MET A 289 -29.95 5.29 -3.08
CA MET A 289 -29.50 5.23 -4.47
C MET A 289 -28.05 5.69 -4.59
N LEU A 290 -27.67 6.78 -3.91
CA LEU A 290 -26.30 7.31 -3.90
C LEU A 290 -25.31 6.27 -3.36
N ILE A 291 -25.58 5.71 -2.20
CA ILE A 291 -24.73 4.70 -1.55
C ILE A 291 -24.61 3.45 -2.42
N LYS A 292 -25.72 2.99 -3.02
CA LYS A 292 -25.71 1.84 -3.92
C LYS A 292 -24.89 2.10 -5.20
N LYS A 293 -25.01 3.29 -5.80
CA LYS A 293 -24.19 3.66 -6.96
C LYS A 293 -22.71 3.69 -6.61
N LEU A 294 -22.35 4.26 -5.44
CA LEU A 294 -20.98 4.30 -4.96
C LEU A 294 -20.41 2.90 -4.75
N HIS A 295 -21.15 2.04 -4.03
CA HIS A 295 -20.80 0.63 -3.85
C HIS A 295 -20.53 -0.05 -5.20
N ASN A 296 -21.43 0.10 -6.18
CA ASN A 296 -21.29 -0.55 -7.47
C ASN A 296 -20.11 -0.02 -8.29
N GLN A 297 -19.78 1.27 -8.19
CA GLN A 297 -18.58 1.81 -8.86
C GLN A 297 -17.32 1.24 -8.24
N ILE A 298 -17.22 1.27 -6.91
CA ILE A 298 -16.10 0.66 -6.18
C ILE A 298 -15.97 -0.82 -6.56
N GLU A 299 -17.06 -1.57 -6.64
CA GLU A 299 -17.05 -2.98 -7.03
C GLU A 299 -16.59 -3.22 -8.48
N ASN A 300 -17.00 -2.36 -9.42
CA ASN A 300 -16.65 -2.48 -10.84
C ASN A 300 -15.19 -2.12 -11.12
N ASP A 301 -14.60 -1.25 -10.30
CA ASP A 301 -13.21 -0.79 -10.45
C ASP A 301 -12.19 -1.83 -9.96
N ILE A 302 -12.65 -3.01 -9.51
CA ILE A 302 -11.80 -4.09 -8.99
C ILE A 302 -11.69 -5.21 -10.01
N GLU A 303 -10.45 -5.62 -10.32
CA GLU A 303 -10.19 -6.69 -11.29
C GLU A 303 -10.65 -8.08 -10.82
N ILE A 304 -10.66 -8.35 -9.50
CA ILE A 304 -11.07 -9.64 -8.95
C ILE A 304 -12.49 -9.56 -8.38
N GLN A 305 -13.46 -10.08 -9.12
CA GLN A 305 -14.84 -10.22 -8.68
C GLN A 305 -15.07 -11.57 -7.99
N ASP A 306 -14.93 -11.64 -6.67
CA ASP A 306 -15.37 -12.77 -5.85
C ASP A 306 -16.38 -12.34 -4.76
N PHE A 307 -17.00 -13.31 -4.07
CA PHE A 307 -18.00 -13.02 -3.01
C PHE A 307 -17.41 -12.22 -1.83
N ASN A 308 -16.09 -12.23 -1.64
CA ASN A 308 -15.44 -11.44 -0.61
C ASN A 308 -15.25 -9.99 -1.05
N THR A 309 -15.06 -9.74 -2.36
CA THR A 309 -14.98 -8.39 -2.95
C THR A 309 -16.24 -7.57 -2.67
N MET A 310 -17.44 -8.16 -2.80
CA MET A 310 -18.71 -7.51 -2.45
C MET A 310 -18.75 -7.03 -1.00
N ASN A 311 -18.21 -7.82 -0.08
CA ASN A 311 -18.21 -7.46 1.34
C ASN A 311 -17.24 -6.32 1.65
N ILE A 312 -16.16 -6.17 0.87
CA ILE A 312 -15.15 -5.15 1.12
C ILE A 312 -15.55 -3.78 0.55
N ALA A 313 -16.25 -3.75 -0.59
CA ALA A 313 -16.85 -2.49 -1.06
C ALA A 313 -17.76 -1.89 0.01
N TRP A 314 -18.54 -2.73 0.69
CA TRP A 314 -19.31 -2.30 1.87
C TRP A 314 -18.44 -1.83 3.02
N ILE A 315 -17.31 -2.48 3.33
CA ILE A 315 -16.39 -2.00 4.39
C ILE A 315 -15.91 -0.56 4.10
N ILE A 316 -15.50 -0.27 2.88
CA ILE A 316 -15.03 1.07 2.47
C ILE A 316 -16.16 2.10 2.53
N VAL A 317 -17.34 1.76 1.99
CA VAL A 317 -18.52 2.62 2.05
C VAL A 317 -18.93 2.89 3.51
N SER A 318 -18.88 1.88 4.37
CA SER A 318 -19.22 1.98 5.80
C SER A 318 -18.26 2.91 6.53
N TYR A 319 -16.97 2.78 6.25
CA TYR A 319 -15.93 3.63 6.81
C TYR A 319 -16.21 5.11 6.51
N PHE A 320 -16.40 5.45 5.24
CA PHE A 320 -16.67 6.83 4.84
C PHE A 320 -18.05 7.33 5.27
N PHE A 321 -19.03 6.44 5.42
CA PHE A 321 -20.31 6.78 6.03
C PHE A 321 -20.14 7.14 7.50
N GLU A 322 -19.33 6.41 8.26
CA GLU A 322 -19.07 6.66 9.68
C GLU A 322 -18.32 7.97 9.91
N ILE A 323 -17.31 8.29 9.09
CA ILE A 323 -16.50 9.51 9.24
C ILE A 323 -17.10 10.78 8.61
N CYS A 324 -18.41 10.79 8.34
CA CYS A 324 -19.13 11.93 7.75
C CYS A 324 -18.80 12.32 6.30
N ASP A 325 -18.01 11.55 5.56
CA ASP A 325 -17.69 11.85 4.16
C ASP A 325 -18.80 11.40 3.19
N VAL A 326 -19.61 10.41 3.57
CA VAL A 326 -20.79 9.94 2.81
C VAL A 326 -22.06 10.06 3.65
N GLY A 327 -23.08 10.73 3.11
CA GLY A 327 -24.34 10.99 3.80
C GLY A 327 -24.24 12.13 4.81
N VAL A 328 -25.38 12.77 5.07
CA VAL A 328 -25.49 13.94 5.95
C VAL A 328 -25.44 13.53 7.41
N ASP A 329 -24.86 14.35 8.28
CA ASP A 329 -24.96 14.24 9.73
C ASP A 329 -25.35 15.62 10.29
N THR A 330 -25.88 15.66 11.52
CA THR A 330 -26.17 16.88 12.26
C THR A 330 -25.04 17.29 13.20
N LYS A 331 -24.09 16.39 13.46
CA LYS A 331 -22.92 16.60 14.33
C LYS A 331 -21.64 16.96 13.56
N CYS A 332 -21.70 16.85 12.24
CA CYS A 332 -20.73 17.27 11.25
C CYS A 332 -21.42 18.38 10.41
#